data_AF-A0A2R6C588-F1
#
_entry.id   AF-A0A2R6C588-F1
#
_cell.length_a   1.000
_cell.length_b   1.000
_cell.length_c   1.000
_cell.angle_alpha   90.00
_cell.angle_beta   90.00
_cell.angle_gamma   90.00
#
_symmetry.space_group_name_H-M   'P 1'
#
loop_
_entity.id
_entity.type
_entity.pdbx_description
1 polymer ?
#
loop_
_entity_poly.entity_id
_entity_poly.type
_entity_poly.pdbx_seq_one_letter_code
_entity_poly.pdbx_strand_id
1 'polypeptide(L)'
;MENMSVRNVPPQIPKDEIPKEGRKVKIVDARYITEPIYTQIGVSSKTLVLEVELNGQRYSHLFGLNKNVITGSAARLLSAVGVTNIDDPSTPDKVAQLKGKR
;
A
#
# COMPACT_ATOMS: atom_id res chain seq x y z
N MET A 1 -16.22 -35.45 0.53
CA MET A 1 -15.81 -34.46 -0.49
C MET A 1 -15.31 -33.26 0.26
N GLU A 2 -13.98 -33.11 0.37
CA GLU A 2 -13.35 -32.06 1.17
C GLU A 2 -13.34 -30.74 0.39
N ASN A 3 -13.95 -29.70 0.98
CA ASN A 3 -13.96 -28.34 0.44
C ASN A 3 -12.53 -27.76 0.49
N MET A 4 -11.86 -27.70 -0.67
CA MET A 4 -10.64 -26.92 -0.85
C MET A 4 -10.96 -25.43 -0.66
N SER A 5 -10.61 -24.87 0.50
CA SER A 5 -10.54 -23.42 0.71
C SER A 5 -9.43 -22.85 -0.17
N VAL A 6 -9.82 -22.18 -1.24
CA VAL A 6 -8.91 -21.37 -2.07
C VAL A 6 -8.48 -20.19 -1.21
N ARG A 7 -7.30 -20.28 -0.58
CA ARG A 7 -6.66 -19.13 0.08
C ARG A 7 -6.34 -18.11 -1.02
N ASN A 8 -7.06 -16.99 -1.07
CA ASN A 8 -6.64 -15.80 -1.80
C ASN A 8 -5.38 -15.24 -1.10
N VAL A 9 -4.22 -15.82 -1.42
CA VAL A 9 -2.92 -15.27 -1.05
C VAL A 9 -2.59 -14.21 -2.10
N PRO A 10 -2.30 -12.95 -1.72
CA PRO A 10 -1.80 -11.98 -2.68
C PRO A 10 -0.56 -12.56 -3.38
N PRO A 11 -0.41 -12.35 -4.70
CA PRO A 11 0.70 -12.92 -5.45
C PRO A 11 2.02 -12.54 -4.79
N GLN A 12 2.81 -13.55 -4.42
CA GLN A 12 4.14 -13.32 -3.88
C GLN A 12 5.01 -12.77 -5.00
N ILE A 13 5.58 -11.58 -4.78
CA ILE A 13 6.57 -11.00 -5.70
C ILE A 13 7.73 -12.02 -5.79
N PRO A 14 8.03 -12.56 -6.98
CA PRO A 14 9.12 -13.50 -7.16
C PRO A 14 10.42 -12.88 -6.62
N LYS A 15 11.04 -13.52 -5.63
CA LYS A 15 12.28 -13.01 -5.02
C LYS A 15 13.47 -13.12 -5.97
N ASP A 16 13.36 -13.97 -6.99
CA ASP A 16 14.44 -14.31 -7.93
C ASP A 16 14.45 -13.45 -9.20
N GLU A 17 13.40 -12.69 -9.50
CA GLU A 17 13.34 -11.75 -10.65
C GLU A 17 13.72 -10.31 -10.27
N ILE A 18 14.63 -10.17 -9.31
CA ILE A 18 15.03 -8.85 -8.86
C ILE A 18 16.41 -8.51 -9.40
N PRO A 19 16.51 -7.87 -10.58
CA PRO A 19 17.79 -7.37 -11.06
C PRO A 19 18.38 -6.38 -10.05
N LYS A 20 19.69 -6.51 -9.80
CA LYS A 20 20.48 -5.65 -8.90
C LYS A 20 20.68 -4.22 -9.46
N GLU A 21 20.20 -3.93 -10.66
CA GLU A 21 20.14 -2.57 -11.18
C GLU A 21 18.95 -1.82 -10.56
N GLY A 22 19.21 -0.62 -10.05
CA GLY A 22 18.30 0.14 -9.19
C GLY A 22 16.83 0.06 -9.63
N ARG A 23 16.02 -0.64 -8.82
CA ARG A 23 14.58 -0.81 -9.01
C ARG A 23 13.93 0.56 -9.23
N LYS A 24 13.52 0.87 -10.46
CA LYS A 24 12.66 2.02 -10.74
C LYS A 24 11.23 1.60 -10.41
N VAL A 25 10.88 1.69 -9.13
CA VAL A 25 9.48 1.60 -8.70
C VAL A 25 8.83 2.94 -9.04
N LYS A 26 7.67 2.92 -9.67
CA LYS A 26 6.87 4.14 -9.88
C LYS A 26 5.53 3.94 -9.22
N ILE A 27 5.12 4.89 -8.38
CA ILE A 27 3.76 4.90 -7.85
C ILE A 27 2.83 5.37 -8.97
N VAL A 28 1.95 4.49 -9.44
CA VAL A 28 0.99 4.80 -10.53
C VAL A 28 -0.35 5.29 -9.99
N ASP A 29 -0.71 4.87 -8.78
CA ASP A 29 -1.87 5.37 -8.05
C ASP A 29 -1.65 5.31 -6.54
N ALA A 30 -2.27 6.23 -5.81
CA ALA A 30 -2.24 6.27 -4.36
C ALA A 30 -3.58 6.78 -3.84
N ARG A 31 -4.23 5.99 -2.97
CA ARG A 31 -5.56 6.28 -2.44
C ARG A 31 -5.59 6.11 -0.93
N TYR A 32 -6.32 7.00 -0.29
CA TYR A 32 -6.62 6.91 1.13
C TYR A 32 -8.08 6.49 1.32
N ILE A 33 -8.30 5.36 1.98
CA ILE A 33 -9.63 4.80 2.21
C ILE A 33 -9.94 4.90 3.70
N THR A 34 -11.07 5.53 4.02
CA THR A 34 -11.60 5.66 5.39
C THR A 34 -12.69 4.63 5.69
N GLU A 35 -13.13 3.88 4.68
CA GLU A 35 -14.05 2.77 4.87
C GLU A 35 -13.32 1.57 5.46
N PRO A 36 -13.97 0.81 6.36
CA PRO A 36 -13.35 -0.36 6.97
C PRO A 36 -13.07 -1.44 5.93
N ILE A 37 -11.80 -1.82 5.78
CA ILE A 37 -11.37 -2.93 4.92
C ILE A 37 -11.17 -4.17 5.79
N TYR A 38 -11.93 -5.22 5.49
CA TYR A 38 -11.81 -6.51 6.14
C TYR A 38 -10.65 -7.30 5.52
N THR A 39 -9.61 -7.54 6.31
CA THR A 39 -8.44 -8.34 5.93
C THR A 39 -8.44 -9.66 6.70
N GLN A 40 -7.64 -10.63 6.27
CA GLN A 40 -7.49 -11.91 6.98
C GLN A 40 -6.96 -11.76 8.42
N ILE A 41 -6.32 -10.63 8.75
CA ILE A 41 -5.71 -10.35 10.06
C ILE A 41 -6.53 -9.37 10.92
N GLY A 42 -7.67 -8.88 10.42
CA GLY A 42 -8.54 -7.95 11.14
C GLY A 42 -9.12 -6.84 10.27
N VAL A 43 -9.81 -5.90 10.91
CA VAL A 43 -10.47 -4.76 10.24
C VAL A 43 -9.55 -3.55 10.24
N SER A 44 -9.43 -2.93 9.06
CA SER A 44 -8.66 -1.72 8.85
C SER A 44 -9.56 -0.52 8.65
N SER A 45 -9.70 0.33 9.67
CA SER A 45 -10.55 1.53 9.61
C SER A 45 -9.99 2.62 8.70
N LYS A 46 -8.67 2.61 8.47
CA LYS A 46 -7.98 3.54 7.58
C LYS A 46 -6.93 2.79 6.79
N THR A 47 -6.89 2.98 5.49
CA THR A 47 -5.99 2.21 4.63
C THR A 47 -5.36 3.10 3.56
N LEU A 48 -4.04 3.01 3.43
CA LEU A 48 -3.32 3.52 2.27
C LEU A 48 -3.24 2.39 1.23
N VAL A 49 -3.80 2.64 0.05
CA VAL A 49 -3.68 1.77 -1.11
C VAL A 49 -2.67 2.37 -2.07
N LEU A 50 -1.68 1.59 -2.48
CA LEU A 50 -0.73 1.97 -3.51
C LEU A 50 -0.82 1.02 -4.68
N GLU A 51 -0.83 1.57 -5.88
CA GLU A 51 -0.51 0.83 -7.09
C GLU A 51 0.87 1.26 -7.55
N VAL A 52 1.75 0.29 -7.75
CA VAL A 52 3.13 0.51 -8.17
C VAL A 52 3.42 -0.26 -9.43
N GLU A 53 4.19 0.36 -10.33
CA GLU A 53 4.77 -0.29 -11.49
C GLU A 53 6.23 -0.62 -11.19
N LEU A 54 6.58 -1.90 -11.32
CA LEU A 54 7.94 -2.42 -11.19
C LEU A 54 8.24 -3.24 -12.44
N ASN A 55 9.27 -2.84 -13.19
CA ASN A 55 9.70 -3.51 -14.42
C ASN A 55 8.55 -3.73 -15.45
N GLY A 56 7.60 -2.79 -15.53
CA GLY A 56 6.44 -2.87 -16.42
C GLY A 56 5.29 -3.72 -15.89
N GLN A 57 5.43 -4.36 -14.72
CA GLN A 57 4.34 -5.07 -14.04
C GLN A 57 3.71 -4.22 -12.95
N ARG A 58 2.37 -4.27 -12.84
CA ARG A 58 1.61 -3.52 -11.83
C ARG A 58 1.32 -4.39 -10.61
N TYR A 59 1.56 -3.83 -9.44
CA TYR A 59 1.29 -4.44 -8.14
C TYR A 59 0.43 -3.51 -7.29
N SER A 60 -0.52 -4.07 -6.55
CA SER A 60 -1.30 -3.33 -5.56
C SER A 60 -0.85 -3.71 -4.16
N HIS A 61 -0.68 -2.73 -3.28
CA HIS A 61 -0.33 -2.94 -1.89
C HIS A 61 -1.26 -2.15 -0.96
N LEU A 62 -1.65 -2.80 0.13
CA LEU A 62 -2.57 -2.28 1.14
C LEU A 62 -1.82 -2.13 2.47
N PHE A 63 -1.76 -0.90 2.98
CA PHE A 63 -1.22 -0.61 4.30
C PHE A 63 -2.35 -0.22 5.24
N GLY A 64 -2.66 -1.06 6.21
CA GLY A 64 -3.59 -0.71 7.29
C GLY A 64 -2.96 0.29 8.24
N LEU A 65 -3.68 1.37 8.55
CA LEU A 65 -3.22 2.51 9.35
C LEU A 65 -3.87 2.53 10.75
N ASN A 66 -4.24 1.35 11.24
CA ASN A 66 -5.17 1.15 12.37
C ASN A 66 -4.55 1.38 13.76
N LYS A 67 -3.30 1.82 13.81
CA LYS A 67 -2.60 2.12 15.05
C LYS A 67 -2.06 3.54 14.96
N ASN A 68 -1.97 4.22 16.10
CA ASN A 68 -1.26 5.49 16.27
C ASN A 68 0.21 5.44 15.80
N VAL A 69 0.73 4.24 15.51
CA VAL A 69 2.06 4.03 14.96
C VAL A 69 1.93 3.58 13.52
N ILE A 70 2.17 4.51 12.60
CA ILE A 70 2.46 4.19 11.21
C ILE A 70 3.86 3.59 11.19
N THR A 71 4.01 2.33 10.77
CA THR A 71 5.32 1.66 10.73
C THR A 71 5.79 1.41 9.30
N GLY A 72 7.11 1.22 9.15
CA GLY A 72 7.71 0.73 7.92
C GLY A 72 7.63 1.70 6.73
N SER A 73 7.42 1.16 5.54
CA SER A 73 7.38 1.90 4.27
C SER A 73 6.21 2.89 4.18
N ALA A 74 5.05 2.56 4.77
CA ALA A 74 3.89 3.46 4.80
C ALA A 74 4.20 4.79 5.51
N ALA A 75 4.90 4.75 6.65
CA ALA A 75 5.26 5.95 7.40
C ALA A 75 6.17 6.87 6.59
N ARG A 76 7.15 6.29 5.88
CA ARG A 76 8.06 7.05 5.01
C ARG A 76 7.32 7.71 3.85
N LEU A 77 6.39 6.99 3.23
CA LEU A 77 5.60 7.51 2.12
C LEU A 77 4.66 8.64 2.57
N LEU A 78 3.93 8.44 3.67
CA LEU A 78 3.06 9.46 4.24
C LEU A 78 3.86 10.71 4.67
N SER A 79 5.03 10.53 5.27
CA SER A 79 5.92 11.64 5.62
C SER A 79 6.43 12.40 4.40
N ALA A 80 6.72 11.70 3.28
CA ALA A 80 7.19 12.32 2.05
C ALA A 80 6.17 13.29 1.41
N VAL A 81 4.89 13.16 1.77
CA VAL A 81 3.81 14.07 1.37
C VAL A 81 3.28 14.91 2.53
N GLY A 82 4.01 14.98 3.65
CA GLY A 82 3.66 15.83 4.78
C GLY A 82 2.43 15.38 5.58
N VAL A 83 2.10 14.08 5.55
CA VAL A 83 1.08 13.50 6.42
C VAL A 83 1.75 13.09 7.73
N THR A 84 1.49 13.88 8.77
CA THR A 84 1.93 13.62 10.16
C THR A 84 0.78 13.13 11.05
N ASN A 85 -0.46 13.37 10.64
CA ASN A 85 -1.68 12.91 11.29
C ASN A 85 -2.64 12.32 10.24
N ILE A 86 -3.01 11.05 10.40
CA ILE A 86 -3.92 10.33 9.48
C ILE A 86 -5.40 10.69 9.70
N ASP A 87 -5.71 11.45 10.76
CA ASP A 87 -7.04 12.01 11.02
C ASP A 87 -7.24 13.38 10.37
N ASP A 88 -6.20 13.95 9.75
CA ASP A 88 -6.29 15.24 9.08
C ASP A 88 -7.18 15.13 7.83
N PRO A 89 -8.20 16.00 7.66
CA PRO A 89 -9.06 16.02 6.47
C PRO A 89 -8.29 16.19 5.14
N SER A 90 -7.09 16.77 5.17
CA SER A 90 -6.21 16.94 4.01
C SER A 90 -5.41 15.67 3.65
N THR A 91 -5.49 14.60 4.44
CA THR A 91 -4.76 13.35 4.20
C THR A 91 -5.03 12.75 2.81
N PRO A 92 -6.27 12.68 2.31
CA PRO A 92 -6.53 12.16 0.97
C PRO A 92 -5.80 12.93 -0.13
N ASP A 93 -5.83 14.27 -0.08
CA ASP A 93 -5.17 15.12 -1.08
C ASP A 93 -3.66 14.99 -1.03
N LYS A 94 -3.09 14.93 0.18
CA LYS A 94 -1.64 14.71 0.37
C LYS A 94 -1.21 13.34 -0.15
N VAL A 95 -1.99 12.29 0.14
CA VAL A 95 -1.72 10.94 -0.38
C VAL A 95 -1.76 10.90 -1.90
N ALA A 96 -2.68 11.61 -2.55
CA ALA A 96 -2.75 11.69 -4.01
C ALA A 96 -1.45 12.24 -4.64
N GLN A 97 -0.68 13.05 -3.92
CA GLN A 97 0.63 13.57 -4.37
C GLN A 97 1.73 12.51 -4.46
N LEU A 98 1.50 11.32 -3.91
CA LEU A 98 2.41 10.18 -4.10
C LEU A 98 2.40 9.66 -5.54
N LYS A 99 1.31 9.91 -6.28
CA LYS A 99 1.20 9.50 -7.68
C LYS A 99 2.32 10.11 -8.52
N GLY A 100 3.05 9.26 -9.24
CA GLY A 100 4.18 9.64 -10.08
C GLY A 100 5.54 9.72 -9.38
N LYS A 101 5.60 9.57 -8.05
CA LYS A 101 6.87 9.48 -7.30
C LYS A 101 7.60 8.17 -7.62
N ARG A 102 8.93 8.21 -7.46
CA ARG A 102 9.87 7.11 -7.72
C ARG A 102 10.73 6.84 -6.49
#